data_AF-A0A3L7MV96-F1
#
_entry.id   AF-A0A3L7MV96-F1
#
_cell.length_a   1.000
_cell.length_b   1.000
_cell.length_c   1.000
_cell.angle_alpha   90.00
_cell.angle_beta   90.00
_cell.angle_gamma   90.00
#
_symmetry.space_group_name_H-M   'P 1'
#
loop_
_entity.id
_entity.type
_entity.pdbx_description
1 polymer ?
#
loop_
_entity_poly.entity_id
_entity_poly.type
_entity_poly.pdbx_seq_one_letter_code
_entity_poly.pdbx_strand_id
1 'polypeptide(L)'
;ASAIADDGTLDVHIQNQRLNKNARPNELEFLPGMGTIFFDPNGIELLYRVGGFGDNLFRAQLMNLLKLSFLGMLSVVCAATLSFPVACLVVFTVFSAGSIGPFLATSVAEYSIRTDSEILKGFEALVRTIAGATEFSVRAFGEAQGNGPVVEGRLVSWNDVGRTFVMIGVGWSGVLLVLGYLSFRRKELAIYSGQGG
;
A
#
# COMPACT_ATOMS: atom_id res chain seq x y z
N ALA A 1 -35.11 2.76 -7.70
CA ALA A 1 -35.46 3.55 -6.51
C ALA A 1 -34.17 3.83 -5.76
N SER A 2 -33.88 5.08 -5.40
CA SER A 2 -32.74 5.40 -4.53
C SER A 2 -32.97 4.70 -3.20
N ALA A 3 -32.02 3.86 -2.76
CA ALA A 3 -32.09 3.22 -1.45
C ALA A 3 -31.81 4.22 -0.31
N ILE A 4 -31.36 5.43 -0.65
CA ILE A 4 -31.02 6.50 0.28
C ILE A 4 -32.25 7.41 0.38
N ALA A 5 -32.69 7.69 1.61
CA ALA A 5 -33.79 8.60 1.90
C ALA A 5 -33.45 10.03 1.47
N ASP A 6 -34.48 10.88 1.28
CA ASP A 6 -34.31 12.25 0.82
C ASP A 6 -33.51 13.15 1.78
N ASP A 7 -33.34 12.71 3.03
CA ASP A 7 -32.50 13.33 4.06
C ASP A 7 -31.02 12.84 4.04
N GLY A 8 -30.67 11.98 3.08
CA GLY A 8 -29.33 11.42 2.93
C GLY A 8 -29.03 10.24 3.86
N THR A 9 -30.01 9.76 4.63
CA THR A 9 -29.83 8.62 5.53
C THR A 9 -30.11 7.28 4.83
N LEU A 10 -29.36 6.25 5.23
CA LEU A 10 -29.61 4.86 4.86
C LEU A 10 -29.71 4.07 6.15
N ASP A 11 -30.88 3.50 6.42
CA ASP A 11 -31.06 2.55 7.51
C ASP A 11 -30.93 1.11 6.98
N VAL A 12 -30.03 0.33 7.60
CA VAL A 12 -29.74 -1.05 7.20
C VAL A 12 -30.00 -1.95 8.39
N HIS A 13 -31.05 -2.77 8.28
CA HIS A 13 -31.42 -3.71 9.33
C HIS A 13 -31.08 -5.14 8.91
N ILE A 14 -30.11 -5.76 9.60
CA ILE A 14 -29.68 -7.14 9.35
C ILE A 14 -30.35 -8.06 10.37
N GLN A 15 -31.17 -8.99 9.89
CA GLN A 15 -31.87 -9.96 10.74
C GLN A 15 -31.39 -11.37 10.46
N ASN A 16 -31.08 -12.10 11.54
CA ASN A 16 -30.73 -13.51 11.48
C ASN A 16 -32.00 -14.36 11.60
N GLN A 17 -32.58 -14.74 10.46
CA GLN A 17 -33.84 -15.46 10.39
C GLN A 17 -33.73 -16.74 9.54
N ARG A 18 -34.56 -17.72 9.85
CA ARG A 18 -34.76 -18.94 9.05
C ARG A 18 -36.19 -19.02 8.54
N LEU A 19 -36.36 -19.62 7.37
CA LEU A 19 -37.67 -19.89 6.78
C LEU A 19 -38.36 -21.05 7.52
N ASN A 20 -39.61 -20.85 7.96
CA ASN A 20 -40.42 -21.90 8.52
C ASN A 20 -40.95 -22.81 7.40
N LYS A 21 -40.38 -24.01 7.26
CA LYS A 21 -40.80 -25.01 6.26
C LYS A 21 -42.18 -25.62 6.52
N ASN A 22 -42.72 -25.44 7.72
CA ASN A 22 -44.02 -25.97 8.14
C ASN A 22 -45.15 -24.92 8.03
N ALA A 23 -44.86 -23.72 7.50
CA ALA A 23 -45.85 -22.69 7.27
C ALA A 23 -46.88 -23.12 6.21
N ARG A 24 -48.09 -22.54 6.28
CA ARG A 24 -49.18 -22.83 5.34
C ARG A 24 -48.73 -22.54 3.89
N PRO A 25 -49.22 -23.29 2.88
CA PRO A 25 -48.94 -22.96 1.48
C PRO A 25 -49.43 -21.53 1.22
N ASN A 26 -48.52 -20.61 0.87
CA ASN A 26 -48.67 -19.14 0.71
C ASN A 26 -48.37 -18.24 1.92
N GLU A 27 -47.86 -18.75 3.04
CA GLU A 27 -47.45 -17.90 4.17
C GLU A 27 -45.93 -17.97 4.39
N LEU A 28 -45.22 -16.84 4.20
CA LEU A 28 -43.80 -16.72 4.49
C LEU A 28 -43.63 -16.36 5.97
N GLU A 29 -43.46 -17.37 6.82
CA GLU A 29 -43.17 -17.17 8.24
C GLU A 29 -41.67 -17.35 8.51
N PHE A 30 -41.09 -16.40 9.24
CA PHE A 30 -39.69 -16.38 9.62
C PHE A 30 -39.51 -16.62 11.11
N LEU A 31 -38.63 -17.55 11.47
CA LEU A 31 -38.24 -17.85 12.85
C LEU A 31 -36.83 -17.32 13.11
N PRO A 32 -36.45 -17.02 14.37
CA PRO A 32 -35.07 -16.68 14.69
C PRO A 32 -34.11 -17.80 14.26
N GLY A 33 -32.99 -17.40 13.64
CA GLY A 33 -31.93 -18.28 13.20
C GLY A 33 -31.30 -19.04 14.38
N MET A 34 -30.81 -20.27 14.13
CA MET A 34 -30.22 -21.11 15.18
C MET A 34 -28.72 -20.88 15.41
N GLY A 35 -28.05 -20.14 14.52
CA GLY A 35 -26.62 -19.83 14.62
C GLY A 35 -26.37 -18.38 14.99
N THR A 36 -25.15 -18.06 15.44
CA THR A 36 -24.70 -16.66 15.60
C THR A 36 -24.04 -16.19 14.31
N ILE A 37 -24.35 -14.98 13.86
CA ILE A 37 -23.64 -14.32 12.76
C ILE A 37 -22.50 -13.52 13.37
N PHE A 38 -21.28 -13.80 12.92
CA PHE A 38 -20.10 -13.02 13.27
C PHE A 38 -19.77 -12.10 12.10
N PHE A 39 -19.56 -10.83 12.41
CA PHE A 39 -19.03 -9.87 11.46
C PHE A 39 -17.61 -9.55 11.88
N ASP A 40 -16.68 -9.64 10.94
CA ASP A 40 -15.36 -9.08 11.15
C ASP A 40 -15.46 -7.56 11.34
N PRO A 41 -14.48 -6.91 12.02
CA PRO A 41 -14.50 -5.47 12.26
C PRO A 41 -14.70 -4.61 11.00
N ASN A 42 -14.32 -5.12 9.82
CA ASN A 42 -14.52 -4.51 8.51
C ASN A 42 -15.42 -5.36 7.58
N GLY A 43 -16.22 -6.28 8.14
CA GLY A 43 -17.00 -7.26 7.37
C GLY A 43 -18.28 -6.71 6.74
N ILE A 44 -18.72 -5.52 7.14
CA ILE A 44 -19.86 -4.82 6.57
C ILE A 44 -19.36 -3.52 5.95
N GLU A 45 -19.34 -3.45 4.63
CA GLU A 45 -18.96 -2.26 3.86
C GLU A 45 -20.14 -1.78 2.99
N LEU A 46 -20.44 -0.49 3.06
CA LEU A 46 -21.41 0.16 2.19
C LEU A 46 -20.68 1.10 1.22
N LEU A 47 -20.72 0.77 -0.07
CA LEU A 47 -20.16 1.62 -1.11
C LEU A 47 -21.26 2.46 -1.75
N TYR A 48 -21.07 3.77 -1.77
CA TYR A 48 -21.94 4.71 -2.48
C TYR A 48 -21.17 5.42 -3.59
N ARG A 49 -21.89 5.84 -4.63
CA ARG A 49 -21.28 6.51 -5.78
C ARG A 49 -20.94 7.95 -5.41
N VAL A 50 -19.64 8.24 -5.30
CA VAL A 50 -19.14 9.60 -5.02
C VAL A 50 -18.83 10.38 -6.30
N GLY A 51 -18.50 9.70 -7.41
CA GLY A 51 -18.07 10.38 -8.63
C GLY A 51 -17.98 9.49 -9.88
N GLY A 52 -17.26 10.00 -10.88
CA GLY A 52 -16.96 9.29 -12.14
C GLY A 52 -15.67 8.46 -12.05
N PHE A 53 -15.62 7.37 -12.81
CA PHE A 53 -14.44 6.49 -12.90
C PHE A 53 -13.22 7.22 -13.48
N GLY A 54 -13.41 8.06 -14.50
CA GLY A 54 -12.31 8.74 -15.20
C GLY A 54 -11.46 9.63 -14.28
N ASP A 55 -12.11 10.49 -13.48
CA ASP A 55 -11.40 11.35 -12.52
C ASP A 55 -10.65 10.54 -11.46
N ASN A 56 -11.24 9.43 -11.02
CA ASN A 56 -10.62 8.53 -10.06
C ASN A 56 -9.39 7.83 -10.66
N LEU A 57 -9.51 7.35 -11.91
CA LEU A 57 -8.41 6.77 -12.66
C LEU A 57 -7.27 7.78 -12.84
N PHE A 58 -7.60 9.03 -13.19
CA PHE A 58 -6.59 10.09 -13.35
C PHE A 58 -5.78 10.31 -12.07
N ARG A 59 -6.45 10.36 -10.90
CA ARG A 59 -5.78 10.47 -9.59
C ARG A 59 -4.85 9.29 -9.32
N ALA A 60 -5.29 8.07 -9.62
CA ALA A 60 -4.45 6.89 -9.49
C ALA A 60 -3.23 6.93 -10.43
N GLN A 61 -3.42 7.39 -11.68
CA GLN A 61 -2.30 7.55 -12.62
C GLN A 61 -1.31 8.63 -12.17
N LEU A 62 -1.78 9.72 -11.55
CA LEU A 62 -0.88 10.70 -10.93
C LEU A 62 -0.03 10.09 -9.82
N MET A 63 -0.60 9.24 -8.96
CA MET A 63 0.18 8.54 -7.92
C MET A 63 1.25 7.62 -8.55
N ASN A 64 0.90 6.91 -9.63
CA ASN A 64 1.85 6.08 -10.37
C ASN A 64 2.96 6.91 -11.01
N LEU A 65 2.64 8.08 -11.58
CA LEU A 65 3.62 8.98 -12.18
C LEU A 65 4.63 9.48 -11.14
N LEU A 66 4.17 9.83 -9.94
CA LEU A 66 5.05 10.23 -8.83
C LEU A 66 6.03 9.12 -8.42
N LYS A 67 5.58 7.86 -8.40
CA LYS A 67 6.45 6.70 -8.15
C LYS A 67 7.53 6.56 -9.22
N LEU A 68 7.15 6.70 -10.48
CA LEU A 68 8.08 6.58 -11.60
C LEU A 68 9.08 7.75 -11.63
N SER A 69 8.67 8.96 -11.25
CA SER A 69 9.57 10.10 -11.11
C SER A 69 10.65 9.87 -10.05
N PHE A 70 10.28 9.36 -8.88
CA PHE A 70 11.24 8.97 -7.84
C PHE A 70 12.21 7.89 -8.35
N LEU A 71 11.68 6.86 -9.01
CA LEU A 71 12.49 5.78 -9.56
C LEU A 71 13.46 6.30 -10.65
N GLY A 72 13.04 7.28 -11.43
CA GLY A 72 13.87 8.00 -12.38
C GLY A 72 15.00 8.79 -11.71
N MET A 73 14.73 9.49 -10.61
CA MET A 73 15.78 10.17 -9.85
C MET A 73 16.79 9.17 -9.26
N LEU A 74 16.31 8.05 -8.70
CA LEU A 74 17.17 6.99 -8.19
C LEU A 74 18.09 6.45 -9.29
N SER A 75 17.56 6.21 -10.49
CA SER A 75 18.34 5.70 -11.62
C SER A 75 19.46 6.66 -12.01
N VAL A 76 19.18 7.97 -12.05
CA VAL A 76 20.16 9.02 -12.37
C VAL A 76 21.27 9.08 -11.33
N VAL A 77 20.93 9.04 -10.04
CA VAL A 77 21.93 9.05 -8.96
C VAL A 77 22.79 7.79 -9.02
N CYS A 78 22.18 6.60 -9.14
CA CYS A 78 22.93 5.36 -9.21
C CYS A 78 23.81 5.25 -10.47
N ALA A 79 23.34 5.75 -11.61
CA ALA A 79 24.13 5.76 -12.85
C ALA A 79 25.38 6.64 -12.71
N ALA A 80 25.27 7.76 -12.00
CA ALA A 80 26.38 8.66 -11.74
C ALA A 80 27.42 8.09 -10.75
N THR A 81 27.04 7.15 -9.88
CA THR A 81 27.92 6.65 -8.80
C THR A 81 28.41 5.21 -8.97
N LEU A 82 27.61 4.30 -9.53
CA LEU A 82 27.88 2.84 -9.55
C LEU A 82 28.11 2.23 -10.94
N SER A 83 27.99 3.01 -12.03
CA SER A 83 27.96 2.59 -13.45
C SER A 83 26.56 2.21 -13.95
N PHE A 84 26.34 2.41 -15.25
CA PHE A 84 25.03 2.24 -15.91
C PHE A 84 24.38 0.85 -15.71
N PRO A 85 25.08 -0.29 -15.89
CA PRO A 85 24.46 -1.62 -15.70
C PRO A 85 23.99 -1.86 -14.26
N VAL A 86 24.75 -1.38 -13.28
CA VAL A 86 24.42 -1.53 -11.85
C VAL A 86 23.20 -0.68 -11.50
N ALA A 87 23.09 0.54 -12.06
CA ALA A 87 21.94 1.40 -11.85
C ALA A 87 20.62 0.75 -12.31
N CYS A 88 20.62 0.11 -13.48
CA CYS A 88 19.46 -0.61 -13.98
C CYS A 88 19.02 -1.75 -13.04
N LEU A 89 19.98 -2.52 -12.51
CA LEU A 89 19.69 -3.59 -11.55
C LEU A 89 19.12 -3.03 -10.24
N VAL A 90 19.72 -1.99 -9.68
CA VAL A 90 19.25 -1.36 -8.44
C VAL A 90 17.81 -0.87 -8.58
N VAL A 91 17.52 -0.15 -9.66
CA VAL A 91 16.17 0.37 -9.96
C VAL A 91 15.17 -0.77 -10.10
N PHE A 92 15.52 -1.82 -10.83
CA PHE A 92 14.66 -2.99 -11.02
C PHE A 92 14.40 -3.72 -9.69
N THR A 93 15.43 -3.89 -8.86
CA THR A 93 15.30 -4.50 -7.53
C THR A 93 14.38 -3.67 -6.64
N VAL A 94 14.56 -2.35 -6.58
CA VAL A 94 13.72 -1.46 -5.77
C VAL A 94 12.27 -1.48 -6.25
N PHE A 95 12.03 -1.45 -7.56
CA PHE A 95 10.68 -1.56 -8.12
C PHE A 95 10.02 -2.91 -7.78
N SER A 96 10.76 -4.01 -7.90
CA SER A 96 10.25 -5.36 -7.65
C SER A 96 9.95 -5.58 -6.18
N ALA A 97 10.89 -5.22 -5.30
CA ALA A 97 10.67 -5.24 -3.85
C ALA A 97 9.50 -4.32 -3.46
N GLY A 98 9.46 -3.13 -4.07
CA GLY A 98 8.37 -2.16 -4.02
C GLY A 98 6.98 -2.75 -4.23
N SER A 99 6.86 -3.57 -5.27
CA SER A 99 5.60 -4.15 -5.73
C SER A 99 5.17 -5.35 -4.89
N ILE A 100 6.12 -6.12 -4.37
CA ILE A 100 5.86 -7.31 -3.53
C ILE A 100 5.64 -6.94 -2.06
N GLY A 101 6.23 -5.83 -1.60
CA GLY A 101 6.24 -5.41 -0.20
C GLY A 101 4.88 -5.44 0.50
N PRO A 102 3.80 -4.87 -0.07
CA PRO A 102 2.48 -4.90 0.57
C PRO A 102 1.93 -6.31 0.80
N PHE A 103 2.14 -7.23 -0.15
CA PHE A 103 1.73 -8.63 0.02
C PHE A 103 2.54 -9.32 1.11
N LEU A 104 3.85 -9.02 1.19
CA LEU A 104 4.72 -9.57 2.21
C LEU A 104 4.36 -9.04 3.61
N ALA A 105 4.00 -7.76 3.72
CA ALA A 105 3.56 -7.15 4.97
C ALA A 105 2.26 -7.80 5.51
N THR A 106 1.26 -8.01 4.66
CA THR A 106 0.03 -8.73 5.04
C THR A 106 0.33 -10.17 5.45
N SER A 107 1.22 -10.84 4.72
CA SER A 107 1.60 -12.23 5.01
C SER A 107 2.34 -12.36 6.35
N VAL A 108 3.22 -11.41 6.68
CA VAL A 108 3.93 -11.35 7.96
C VAL A 108 3.00 -10.98 9.12
N ALA A 109 2.01 -10.10 8.89
CA ALA A 109 1.02 -9.75 9.90
C ALA A 109 0.14 -10.94 10.30
N GLU A 110 -0.22 -11.79 9.33
CA GLU A 110 -1.02 -13.00 9.55
C GLU A 110 -0.18 -14.16 10.12
N TYR A 111 1.14 -14.14 9.90
CA TYR A 111 2.05 -15.17 10.39
C TYR A 111 2.32 -15.02 11.89
N SER A 112 1.47 -15.63 12.73
CA SER A 112 1.76 -15.83 14.16
C SER A 112 2.17 -17.28 14.41
N ILE A 113 3.46 -17.51 14.70
CA ILE A 113 3.91 -18.80 15.21
C ILE A 113 3.69 -18.78 16.73
N ARG A 114 2.64 -19.45 17.22
CA ARG A 114 2.56 -19.84 18.63
C ARG A 114 3.53 -20.99 18.88
N THR A 115 4.78 -20.68 19.20
CA THR A 115 5.76 -21.70 19.64
C THR A 115 6.58 -21.22 20.84
N ASP A 116 6.91 -22.17 21.72
CA ASP A 116 7.59 -21.90 23.01
C ASP A 116 9.13 -21.98 22.94
N SER A 117 9.71 -22.28 21.77
CA SER A 117 11.16 -22.40 21.63
C SER A 117 11.86 -21.04 21.48
N GLU A 118 12.84 -20.76 22.35
CA GLU A 118 13.64 -19.52 22.33
C GLU A 118 14.45 -19.34 21.04
N ILE A 119 14.90 -20.42 20.42
CA ILE A 119 15.64 -20.39 19.14
C ILE A 119 14.72 -19.94 18.00
N LEU A 120 13.48 -20.42 18.00
CA LEU A 120 12.48 -20.01 17.01
C LEU A 120 12.05 -18.56 17.21
N LYS A 121 11.94 -18.08 18.46
CA LYS A 121 11.69 -16.65 18.77
C LYS A 121 12.84 -15.75 18.30
N GLY A 122 14.09 -16.18 18.43
CA GLY A 122 15.25 -15.44 17.92
C GLY A 122 15.29 -15.37 16.39
N PHE A 123 15.00 -16.48 15.71
CA PHE A 123 14.89 -16.51 14.26
C PHE A 123 13.70 -15.68 13.76
N GLU A 124 12.54 -15.77 14.43
CA GLU A 124 11.38 -14.92 14.16
C GLU A 124 11.73 -13.45 14.32
N ALA A 125 12.40 -13.04 15.40
CA ALA A 125 12.82 -11.67 15.61
C ALA A 125 13.77 -11.16 14.51
N LEU A 126 14.70 -12.00 14.04
CA LEU A 126 15.58 -11.67 12.92
C LEU A 126 14.78 -11.48 11.63
N VAL A 127 13.90 -12.42 11.29
CA VAL A 127 13.03 -12.34 10.11
C VAL A 127 12.13 -11.11 10.19
N ARG A 128 11.57 -10.80 11.36
CA ARG A 128 10.70 -9.63 11.59
C ARG A 128 11.48 -8.32 11.51
N THR A 129 12.75 -8.31 11.90
CA THR A 129 13.64 -7.15 11.77
C THR A 129 14.00 -6.90 10.30
N ILE A 130 14.36 -7.95 9.56
CA ILE A 130 14.68 -7.85 8.13
C ILE A 130 13.42 -7.49 7.32
N ALA A 131 12.30 -8.13 7.62
CA ALA A 131 11.00 -7.84 7.03
C ALA A 131 10.58 -6.40 7.35
N GLY A 132 10.72 -5.93 8.59
CA GLY A 132 10.40 -4.56 8.99
C GLY A 132 11.32 -3.51 8.37
N ALA A 133 12.61 -3.80 8.19
CA ALA A 133 13.54 -2.92 7.49
C ALA A 133 13.25 -2.86 5.99
N THR A 134 12.92 -4.00 5.39
CA THR A 134 12.51 -4.11 3.98
C THR A 134 11.18 -3.40 3.78
N GLU A 135 10.22 -3.64 4.66
CA GLU A 135 8.93 -2.95 4.72
C GLU A 135 9.18 -1.46 4.83
N PHE A 136 9.92 -0.96 5.80
CA PHE A 136 10.20 0.48 5.93
C PHE A 136 10.82 1.09 4.67
N SER A 137 11.79 0.41 4.05
CA SER A 137 12.46 0.87 2.83
C SER A 137 11.52 0.88 1.61
N VAL A 138 10.56 -0.04 1.58
CA VAL A 138 9.58 -0.22 0.50
C VAL A 138 8.27 0.51 0.80
N ARG A 139 7.94 0.81 2.05
CA ARG A 139 6.61 1.23 2.51
C ARG A 139 6.21 2.53 1.86
N ALA A 140 7.15 3.45 1.71
CA ALA A 140 6.91 4.68 0.97
C ALA A 140 6.54 4.44 -0.50
N PHE A 141 7.10 3.41 -1.14
CA PHE A 141 6.77 3.02 -2.51
C PHE A 141 5.50 2.14 -2.59
N GLY A 142 5.29 1.27 -1.60
CA GLY A 142 4.18 0.33 -1.49
C GLY A 142 2.85 0.98 -1.11
N GLU A 143 2.85 1.91 -0.14
CA GLU A 143 1.65 2.60 0.34
C GLU A 143 0.97 3.46 -0.74
N ALA A 144 1.73 3.95 -1.71
CA ALA A 144 1.18 4.77 -2.79
C ALA A 144 0.47 3.96 -3.89
N GLN A 145 -0.12 2.80 -3.56
CA GLN A 145 -0.87 1.98 -4.52
C GLN A 145 -2.24 2.61 -4.82
N GLY A 146 -2.29 3.47 -5.84
CA GLY A 146 -3.55 3.97 -6.40
C GLY A 146 -4.34 2.88 -7.16
N ASN A 147 -3.70 1.78 -7.55
CA ASN A 147 -4.32 0.74 -8.39
C ASN A 147 -5.33 -0.15 -7.62
N GLY A 148 -5.04 -0.50 -6.36
CA GLY A 148 -5.95 -1.34 -5.55
C GLY A 148 -7.32 -0.70 -5.38
N PRO A 149 -7.40 0.55 -4.88
CA PRO A 149 -8.67 1.26 -4.74
C PRO A 149 -9.44 1.39 -6.06
N VAL A 150 -8.78 1.66 -7.19
CA VAL A 150 -9.46 1.79 -8.48
C VAL A 150 -10.03 0.46 -8.98
N VAL A 151 -9.30 -0.66 -8.79
CA VAL A 151 -9.77 -2.00 -9.16
C VAL A 151 -10.97 -2.43 -8.31
N GLU A 152 -10.95 -2.08 -7.02
CA GLU A 152 -12.06 -2.34 -6.09
C GLU A 152 -13.23 -1.34 -6.23
N GLY A 153 -13.13 -0.38 -7.15
CA GLY A 153 -14.15 0.66 -7.33
C GLY A 153 -14.22 1.68 -6.18
N ARG A 154 -13.21 1.71 -5.31
CA ARG A 154 -13.06 2.67 -4.21
C ARG A 154 -12.51 4.00 -4.70
N LEU A 155 -12.83 5.07 -3.95
CA LEU A 155 -12.38 6.42 -4.23
C LEU A 155 -10.91 6.59 -3.83
N VAL A 156 -10.09 7.07 -4.76
CA VAL A 156 -8.77 7.64 -4.50
C VAL A 156 -8.96 9.11 -4.12
N SER A 157 -8.67 9.45 -2.87
CA SER A 157 -8.85 10.81 -2.38
C SER A 157 -7.69 11.71 -2.83
N TRP A 158 -7.96 13.01 -2.99
CA TRP A 158 -6.89 13.99 -3.24
C TRP A 158 -5.89 14.09 -2.10
N ASN A 159 -6.31 13.75 -0.88
CA ASN A 159 -5.42 13.69 0.28
C ASN A 159 -4.39 12.57 0.12
N ASP A 160 -4.79 11.40 -0.41
CA ASP A 160 -3.86 10.29 -0.66
C ASP A 160 -2.83 10.65 -1.73
N VAL A 161 -3.26 11.36 -2.77
CA VAL A 161 -2.36 11.90 -3.81
C VAL A 161 -1.38 12.90 -3.19
N GLY A 162 -1.87 13.84 -2.37
CA GLY A 162 -1.05 14.85 -1.70
C GLY A 162 -0.04 14.23 -0.73
N ARG A 163 -0.47 13.27 0.10
CA ARG A 163 0.40 12.52 1.01
C ARG A 163 1.48 11.76 0.23
N THR A 164 1.11 11.12 -0.88
CA THR A 164 2.07 10.45 -1.77
C THR A 164 3.09 11.41 -2.35
N PHE A 165 2.65 12.58 -2.81
CA PHE A 165 3.53 13.62 -3.32
C PHE A 165 4.53 14.11 -2.26
N VAL A 166 4.08 14.37 -1.04
CA VAL A 166 4.98 14.81 0.04
C VAL A 166 5.95 13.70 0.45
N MET A 167 5.45 12.48 0.65
CA MET A 167 6.26 11.38 1.15
C MET A 167 7.29 10.90 0.13
N ILE A 168 6.85 10.57 -1.09
CA ILE A 168 7.72 10.08 -2.17
C ILE A 168 8.38 11.23 -2.90
N GLY A 169 7.57 12.16 -3.40
CA GLY A 169 8.00 13.24 -4.28
C GLY A 169 8.96 14.22 -3.60
N VAL A 170 8.71 14.60 -2.34
CA VAL A 170 9.56 15.53 -1.60
C VAL A 170 10.52 14.80 -0.66
N GLY A 171 10.00 13.91 0.20
CA GLY A 171 10.80 13.23 1.21
C GLY A 171 11.90 12.36 0.61
N TRP A 172 11.52 11.32 -0.13
CA TRP A 172 12.49 10.36 -0.68
C TRP A 172 13.33 10.92 -1.82
N SER A 173 12.73 11.68 -2.73
CA SER A 173 13.50 12.38 -3.77
C SER A 173 14.49 13.38 -3.18
N GLY A 174 14.12 14.07 -2.08
CA GLY A 174 15.02 14.97 -1.36
C GLY A 174 16.21 14.25 -0.76
N VAL A 175 15.98 13.07 -0.16
CA VAL A 175 17.07 12.20 0.32
C VAL A 175 18.00 11.80 -0.82
N LEU A 176 17.45 11.37 -1.97
CA LEU A 176 18.26 11.02 -3.14
C LEU A 176 19.05 12.21 -3.68
N LEU A 177 18.46 13.41 -3.67
CA LEU A 177 19.14 14.63 -4.07
C LEU A 177 20.35 14.90 -3.16
N VAL A 178 20.17 14.80 -1.84
CA VAL A 178 21.27 14.97 -0.88
C VAL A 178 22.36 13.91 -1.08
N LEU A 179 21.98 12.64 -1.28
CA LEU A 179 22.94 11.55 -1.54
C LEU A 179 23.72 11.78 -2.84
N GLY A 180 23.04 12.17 -3.92
CA GLY A 180 23.67 12.53 -5.19
C GLY A 180 24.65 13.69 -5.02
N TYR A 181 24.21 14.76 -4.37
CA TYR A 181 25.04 15.94 -4.08
C TYR A 181 26.31 15.58 -3.29
N LEU A 182 26.18 14.81 -2.20
CA LEU A 182 27.32 14.37 -1.39
C LEU A 182 28.29 13.50 -2.18
N SER A 183 27.77 12.63 -3.05
CA SER A 183 28.63 11.78 -3.87
C SER A 183 29.45 12.60 -4.87
N PHE A 184 28.87 13.63 -5.49
CA PHE A 184 29.61 14.51 -6.40
C PHE A 184 30.63 15.36 -5.66
N ARG A 185 30.29 15.93 -4.49
CA ARG A 185 31.22 16.71 -3.68
C ARG A 185 32.48 15.91 -3.29
N ARG A 186 32.33 14.62 -2.97
CA ARG A 186 33.47 13.74 -2.66
C ARG A 186 34.37 13.49 -3.88
N LYS A 187 33.79 13.41 -5.09
CA LYS A 187 34.56 13.26 -6.33
C LYS A 187 35.38 14.52 -6.65
N GLU A 188 34.83 15.71 -6.41
CA GLU A 188 35.55 16.98 -6.62
C GLU A 188 36.74 17.16 -5.66
N LEU A 189 36.60 16.73 -4.40
CA LEU A 189 37.68 16.81 -3.40
C LEU A 189 38.86 15.88 -3.72
N ALA A 190 38.60 14.69 -4.26
CA ALA A 190 39.64 13.72 -4.59
C ALA A 190 40.48 14.14 -5.81
N ILE A 191 39.88 14.84 -6.78
CA ILE A 191 40.61 15.38 -7.94
C ILE A 191 41.52 16.54 -7.50
N TYR A 192 41.06 17.38 -6.58
CA TYR A 192 41.86 18.51 -6.08
C TYR A 192 43.05 18.06 -5.20
N SER A 193 42.91 17.00 -4.40
CA SER A 193 44.03 16.49 -3.58
C SER A 193 45.06 15.65 -4.37
N GLY A 194 44.77 15.28 -5.62
CA GLY A 194 45.66 14.46 -6.46
C GLY A 194 46.68 15.26 -7.29
N GLN A 195 46.61 16.60 -7.29
CA GLN A 195 47.39 17.47 -8.17
C GLN A 195 48.54 18.23 -7.46
N GLY A 196 48.98 17.71 -6.31
CA GLY A 196 50.03 18.29 -5.46
C GLY A 196 51.20 17.32 -5.16
N GLY A 197 51.61 16.53 -6.15
CA GLY A 197 52.80 15.69 -6.11
C GLY A 197 53.65 15.87 -7.37
#